data_AF-A0A0Q6UBG4-F1
#
_entry.id   AF-A0A0Q6UBG4-F1
#
_cell.length_a   1.000
_cell.length_b   1.000
_cell.length_c   1.000
_cell.angle_alpha   90.00
_cell.angle_beta   90.00
_cell.angle_gamma   90.00
#
_symmetry.space_group_name_H-M   'P 1'
#
loop_
_entity.id
_entity.type
_entity.pdbx_description
1 polymer ?
#
loop_
_entity_poly.entity_id
_entity_poly.type
_entity_poly.pdbx_seq_one_letter_code
_entity_poly.pdbx_strand_id
1 'polypeptide(L)'
;MADGDQIFRYAAVSGTGKRVRGSVSARDEAQAFERLRLEGLSPLSLRRDKRDPRKYRGAPLSERETAELVSNLADLLKAGADMRTALSILGARSTRPAVQHLCRNLAGDIGGGEALDVAFGRHIGKRAPLVSAMVAAGETSGDLAGGLARAGEMIFSRLKLQEKLGSILAYPAFVLVSTVVAVFVLLLFVIPVLAPLTSDTGVEPPASLAAMIAVSDALRANLPVLGVLAFVALVGLGLMQRLGLLPRVIDRILLEGPVRRTTSRLVFGAFALAIGGMLSAGAPMSETLRLAIRAVGSPLARRRLEPVLQEVRQGEALSTALERVRGFPDAITRLAAVGETTGSLGPMLSRAGRLEEEEAIRGIERMGQLLGPALIVGLGGFIGLLMAGLLSGVSQMGAAALQ
;
A
#
# COMPACT_ATOMS: atom_id res chain seq x y z
N MET A 1 -23.54 -20.32 -17.42
CA MET A 1 -25.01 -20.38 -17.21
C MET A 1 -25.67 -19.98 -18.51
N ALA A 2 -26.71 -20.70 -18.93
CA ALA A 2 -27.46 -20.34 -20.14
C ALA A 2 -28.16 -19.00 -19.95
N ASP A 3 -28.19 -18.20 -21.01
CA ASP A 3 -28.80 -16.87 -21.06
C ASP A 3 -30.29 -16.97 -20.67
N GLY A 4 -30.66 -16.49 -19.46
CA GLY A 4 -32.04 -16.52 -18.95
C GLY A 4 -32.24 -17.00 -17.50
N ASP A 5 -31.23 -17.56 -16.83
CA ASP A 5 -31.34 -18.00 -15.43
C ASP A 5 -31.47 -16.80 -14.45
N GLN A 6 -32.48 -16.84 -13.58
CA GLN A 6 -32.80 -15.85 -12.55
C GLN A 6 -32.58 -16.46 -11.15
N ILE A 7 -32.30 -15.62 -10.15
CA ILE A 7 -32.18 -16.11 -8.77
C ILE A 7 -33.48 -15.94 -8.02
N PHE A 8 -33.91 -17.02 -7.37
CA PHE A 8 -35.04 -17.05 -6.45
C PHE A 8 -34.53 -17.24 -5.04
N ARG A 9 -34.92 -16.36 -4.12
CA ARG A 9 -34.75 -16.59 -2.69
C ARG A 9 -35.88 -17.49 -2.20
N TYR A 10 -35.50 -18.52 -1.45
CA TYR A 10 -36.46 -19.45 -0.88
C TYR A 10 -36.34 -19.52 0.64
N ALA A 11 -37.49 -19.74 1.29
CA ALA A 11 -37.57 -20.33 2.61
C ALA A 11 -38.28 -21.68 2.44
N ALA A 12 -37.63 -22.77 2.82
CA ALA A 12 -38.12 -24.12 2.67
C ALA A 12 -38.04 -24.88 3.99
N VAL A 13 -38.73 -26.01 4.08
CA VAL A 13 -38.64 -26.96 5.18
C VAL A 13 -37.99 -28.23 4.66
N SER A 14 -36.92 -28.67 5.32
CA SER A 14 -36.31 -29.97 5.02
C SER A 14 -37.22 -31.11 5.47
N GLY A 15 -37.00 -32.33 4.94
CA GLY A 15 -37.72 -33.53 5.39
C GLY A 15 -37.64 -33.79 6.91
N THR A 16 -36.70 -33.17 7.62
CA THR A 16 -36.54 -33.21 9.09
C THR A 16 -37.30 -32.10 9.83
N GLY A 17 -38.12 -31.30 9.15
CA GLY A 17 -38.91 -30.21 9.75
C GLY A 17 -38.14 -28.92 10.01
N LYS A 18 -36.85 -28.85 9.65
CA LYS A 18 -36.01 -27.66 9.87
C LYS A 18 -36.24 -26.63 8.77
N ARG A 19 -36.47 -25.37 9.16
CA ARG A 19 -36.54 -24.26 8.20
C ARG A 19 -35.16 -23.91 7.66
N VAL A 20 -35.01 -23.95 6.34
CA VAL A 20 -33.81 -23.62 5.59
C VAL A 20 -34.10 -22.42 4.70
N ARG A 21 -33.21 -21.42 4.70
CA ARG A 21 -33.31 -20.25 3.82
C ARG A 21 -32.11 -20.25 2.88
N GLY A 22 -32.35 -19.97 1.61
CA GLY A 22 -31.30 -20.00 0.60
C GLY A 22 -31.70 -19.26 -0.67
N SER A 23 -30.87 -19.41 -1.70
CA SER A 23 -31.12 -18.89 -3.03
C SER A 23 -30.86 -20.00 -4.05
N VAL A 24 -31.76 -20.17 -5.01
CA VAL A 24 -31.63 -21.13 -6.11
C VAL A 24 -31.66 -20.38 -7.44
N SER A 25 -30.77 -20.74 -8.36
CA SER A 25 -30.80 -20.23 -9.74
C SER A 25 -31.76 -21.07 -10.56
N ALA A 26 -32.67 -20.47 -11.31
CA ALA A 26 -33.59 -21.14 -12.22
C ALA A 26 -34.13 -20.16 -13.27
N ARG A 27 -34.57 -20.65 -14.42
CA ARG A 27 -35.15 -19.81 -15.49
C ARG A 27 -36.48 -19.19 -15.10
N ASP A 28 -37.29 -19.95 -14.36
CA ASP A 28 -38.59 -19.56 -13.88
C ASP A 28 -38.86 -20.15 -12.48
N GLU A 29 -39.99 -19.73 -11.90
CA GLU A 29 -40.38 -20.15 -10.56
C GLU A 29 -40.69 -21.66 -10.49
N ALA A 30 -41.21 -22.24 -11.58
CA ALA A 30 -41.52 -23.66 -11.67
C ALA A 30 -40.25 -24.53 -11.64
N GLN A 31 -39.20 -24.14 -12.36
CA GLN A 31 -37.91 -24.83 -12.33
C GLN A 31 -37.19 -24.63 -10.99
N ALA A 32 -37.32 -23.47 -10.34
CA ALA A 32 -36.80 -23.27 -8.99
C ALA A 32 -37.49 -24.20 -7.98
N PHE A 33 -38.81 -24.37 -8.08
CA PHE A 33 -39.57 -25.29 -7.25
C PHE A 33 -39.15 -26.75 -7.44
N GLU A 34 -39.03 -27.20 -8.69
CA GLU A 34 -38.60 -28.58 -9.00
C GLU A 34 -37.17 -28.86 -8.52
N ARG A 35 -36.24 -27.92 -8.65
CA ARG A 35 -34.88 -28.06 -8.10
C ARG A 35 -34.88 -28.23 -6.58
N LEU A 36 -35.66 -27.42 -5.86
CA LEU A 36 -35.76 -27.52 -4.39
C LEU A 36 -36.39 -28.83 -3.96
N ARG A 37 -37.39 -29.32 -4.71
CA ARG A 37 -38.04 -30.60 -4.46
C ARG A 37 -37.09 -31.78 -4.67
N LEU A 38 -36.25 -31.75 -5.71
CA LEU A 38 -35.19 -32.74 -5.94
C LEU A 38 -34.13 -32.74 -4.82
N GLU A 39 -33.89 -31.59 -4.18
CA GLU A 39 -33.02 -31.46 -3.00
C GLU A 39 -33.72 -31.85 -1.68
N GLY A 40 -34.95 -32.36 -1.71
CA GLY A 40 -35.70 -32.77 -0.52
C GLY A 40 -36.18 -31.58 0.35
N LEU A 41 -36.26 -30.39 -0.23
CA LEU A 41 -36.71 -29.17 0.41
C LEU A 41 -38.12 -28.80 -0.07
N SER A 42 -39.06 -28.61 0.85
CA SER A 42 -40.42 -28.14 0.55
C SER A 42 -40.50 -26.61 0.70
N PRO A 43 -40.57 -25.83 -0.38
CA PRO A 43 -40.56 -24.37 -0.31
C PRO A 43 -41.86 -23.81 0.30
N LEU A 44 -41.73 -22.98 1.35
CA LEU A 44 -42.80 -22.20 1.99
C LEU A 44 -42.97 -20.82 1.37
N SER A 45 -41.90 -20.27 0.82
CA SER A 45 -41.90 -18.97 0.14
C SER A 45 -40.82 -19.00 -0.92
N LEU A 46 -41.19 -18.67 -2.15
CA LEU A 46 -40.28 -18.50 -3.27
C LEU A 46 -40.49 -17.07 -3.79
N ARG A 47 -39.42 -16.26 -3.83
CA ARG A 47 -39.49 -14.89 -4.34
C ARG A 47 -38.34 -14.64 -5.28
N ARG A 48 -38.66 -14.14 -6.48
CA ARG A 48 -37.66 -13.67 -7.44
C ARG A 48 -36.84 -12.55 -6.80
N ASP A 49 -35.54 -12.77 -6.66
CA ASP A 49 -34.62 -11.73 -6.19
C ASP A 49 -34.35 -10.80 -7.36
N LYS A 50 -34.94 -9.60 -7.34
CA LYS A 50 -34.69 -8.56 -8.36
C LYS A 50 -33.29 -7.94 -8.25
N ARG A 51 -32.47 -8.36 -7.27
CA ARG A 51 -31.08 -7.94 -7.13
C ARG A 51 -30.23 -8.79 -8.07
N ASP A 52 -29.52 -8.12 -8.97
CA ASP A 52 -28.53 -8.76 -9.83
C ASP A 52 -27.45 -9.45 -8.97
N PRO A 53 -27.32 -10.79 -9.00
CA PRO A 53 -26.28 -11.50 -8.26
C PRO A 53 -24.85 -11.13 -8.70
N ARG A 54 -24.68 -10.50 -9.87
CA ARG A 54 -23.40 -9.96 -10.33
C ARG A 54 -22.98 -8.71 -9.55
N LYS A 55 -23.90 -8.03 -8.85
CA LYS A 55 -23.60 -6.89 -7.98
C LYS A 55 -23.46 -7.33 -6.53
N TYR A 56 -22.30 -7.90 -6.20
CA TYR A 56 -21.87 -8.00 -4.81
C TYR A 56 -21.74 -6.59 -4.21
N ARG A 57 -22.54 -6.30 -3.17
CA ARG A 57 -22.55 -5.02 -2.43
C ARG A 57 -21.72 -5.07 -1.13
N GLY A 58 -20.91 -6.11 -0.93
CA GLY A 58 -20.03 -6.20 0.23
C GLY A 58 -18.69 -5.52 -0.01
N ALA A 59 -17.87 -5.46 1.05
CA ALA A 59 -16.54 -4.87 0.97
C ALA A 59 -15.67 -5.59 -0.08
N PRO A 60 -14.91 -4.85 -0.91
CA PRO A 60 -14.00 -5.47 -1.86
C PRO A 60 -12.95 -6.34 -1.13
N LEU A 61 -12.38 -7.32 -1.83
CA LEU A 61 -11.31 -8.14 -1.27
C LEU A 61 -10.13 -7.24 -0.87
N SER A 62 -9.53 -7.55 0.28
CA SER A 62 -8.24 -6.98 0.64
C SER A 62 -7.15 -7.52 -0.28
N GLU A 63 -6.06 -6.77 -0.37
CA GLU A 63 -4.90 -7.20 -1.14
C GLU A 63 -4.29 -8.50 -0.61
N ARG A 64 -4.36 -8.71 0.71
CA ARG A 64 -3.89 -9.94 1.36
C ARG A 64 -4.74 -11.15 0.98
N GLU A 65 -6.06 -11.01 1.01
CA GLU A 65 -6.99 -12.08 0.58
C GLU A 65 -6.81 -12.42 -0.90
N THR A 66 -6.51 -11.41 -1.72
CA THR A 66 -6.18 -11.61 -3.13
C THR A 66 -4.89 -12.42 -3.28
N ALA A 67 -3.83 -12.07 -2.53
CA ALA A 67 -2.55 -12.79 -2.55
C ALA A 67 -2.72 -14.25 -2.12
N GLU A 68 -3.46 -14.48 -1.03
CA GLU A 68 -3.76 -15.81 -0.50
C GLU A 68 -4.58 -16.63 -1.50
N LEU A 69 -5.60 -16.04 -2.13
CA LEU A 69 -6.41 -16.71 -3.15
C LEU A 69 -5.54 -17.14 -4.34
N VAL A 70 -4.72 -16.23 -4.88
CA VAL A 70 -3.86 -16.49 -6.04
C VAL A 70 -2.82 -17.56 -5.73
N SER A 71 -2.18 -17.50 -4.54
CA SER A 71 -1.18 -18.48 -4.12
C SER A 71 -1.80 -19.86 -3.88
N ASN A 72 -2.92 -19.92 -3.15
CA ASN A 72 -3.58 -21.20 -2.89
C ASN A 72 -4.13 -21.83 -4.18
N LEU A 73 -4.57 -21.01 -5.14
CA LEU A 73 -4.94 -21.47 -6.47
C LEU A 73 -3.74 -22.08 -7.19
N ALA A 74 -2.58 -21.41 -7.16
CA ALA A 74 -1.34 -21.95 -7.71
C ALA A 74 -0.98 -23.30 -7.11
N ASP A 75 -1.06 -23.44 -5.77
CA ASP A 75 -0.72 -24.69 -5.08
C ASP A 75 -1.66 -25.84 -5.42
N LEU A 76 -2.96 -25.59 -5.54
CA LEU A 76 -3.93 -26.60 -5.97
C LEU A 76 -3.70 -27.04 -7.41
N LEU A 77 -3.37 -26.12 -8.32
CA LEU A 77 -3.04 -26.45 -9.70
C LEU A 77 -1.73 -27.25 -9.79
N LYS A 78 -0.71 -26.90 -8.99
CA LYS A 78 0.54 -27.70 -8.87
C LYS A 78 0.27 -29.12 -8.36
N ALA A 79 -0.71 -29.28 -7.47
CA ALA A 79 -1.14 -30.58 -6.97
C ALA A 79 -1.97 -31.38 -7.98
N GLY A 80 -2.20 -30.85 -9.19
CA GLY A 80 -2.92 -31.54 -10.27
C GLY A 80 -4.42 -31.33 -10.27
N ALA A 81 -4.97 -30.44 -9.43
CA ALA A 81 -6.38 -30.08 -9.52
C ALA A 81 -6.65 -29.28 -10.80
N ASP A 82 -7.78 -29.52 -11.46
CA ASP A 82 -8.24 -28.63 -12.52
C ASP A 82 -8.72 -27.28 -11.96
N MET A 83 -8.75 -26.25 -12.82
CA MET A 83 -9.12 -24.88 -12.43
C MET A 83 -10.50 -24.78 -11.77
N ARG A 84 -11.49 -25.53 -12.25
CA ARG A 84 -12.86 -25.48 -11.72
C ARG A 84 -12.91 -26.12 -10.33
N THR A 85 -12.25 -27.26 -10.18
CA THR A 85 -12.13 -27.97 -8.91
C THR A 85 -11.39 -27.09 -7.90
N ALA A 86 -10.26 -26.49 -8.28
CA ALA A 86 -9.49 -25.61 -7.41
C ALA A 86 -10.32 -24.39 -6.94
N LEU A 87 -11.00 -23.69 -7.85
CA LEU A 87 -11.87 -22.56 -7.49
C LEU A 87 -13.05 -22.97 -6.59
N SER A 88 -13.63 -24.16 -6.81
CA SER A 88 -14.72 -24.66 -5.96
C SER A 88 -14.24 -25.00 -4.54
N ILE A 89 -13.06 -25.61 -4.39
CA ILE A 89 -12.42 -25.89 -3.09
C ILE A 89 -12.15 -24.57 -2.35
N LEU A 90 -11.54 -23.58 -3.02
CA LEU A 90 -11.21 -22.29 -2.40
C LEU A 90 -12.46 -21.51 -2.01
N GLY A 91 -13.49 -21.52 -2.87
CA GLY A 91 -14.78 -20.92 -2.58
C GLY A 91 -15.45 -21.57 -1.37
N ALA A 92 -15.49 -22.90 -1.31
CA ALA A 92 -16.17 -23.62 -0.21
C ALA A 92 -15.46 -23.45 1.14
N ARG A 93 -14.12 -23.36 1.17
CA ARG A 93 -13.34 -23.22 2.41
C ARG A 93 -13.29 -21.79 2.95
N SER A 94 -13.62 -20.78 2.15
CA SER A 94 -13.50 -19.38 2.59
C SER A 94 -14.65 -18.97 3.51
N THR A 95 -14.34 -18.32 4.62
CA THR A 95 -15.34 -17.70 5.52
C THR A 95 -15.81 -16.33 5.04
N ARG A 96 -15.11 -15.72 4.06
CA ARG A 96 -15.41 -14.39 3.53
C ARG A 96 -16.36 -14.49 2.33
N PRO A 97 -17.57 -13.89 2.39
CA PRO A 97 -18.50 -13.91 1.26
C PRO A 97 -17.91 -13.32 -0.03
N ALA A 98 -17.04 -12.32 0.07
CA ALA A 98 -16.39 -11.69 -1.08
C ALA A 98 -15.55 -12.70 -1.88
N VAL A 99 -14.77 -13.54 -1.20
CA VAL A 99 -13.95 -14.60 -1.81
C VAL A 99 -14.84 -15.68 -2.42
N GLN A 100 -15.89 -16.11 -1.71
CA GLN A 100 -16.86 -17.07 -2.25
C GLN A 100 -17.53 -16.57 -3.53
N HIS A 101 -17.88 -15.27 -3.59
CA HIS A 101 -18.43 -14.65 -4.78
C HIS A 101 -17.40 -14.57 -5.91
N LEU A 102 -16.17 -14.18 -5.62
CA LEU A 102 -15.09 -14.12 -6.60
C LEU A 102 -14.81 -15.49 -7.21
N CYS A 103 -14.65 -16.54 -6.41
CA CYS A 103 -14.41 -17.90 -6.91
C CYS A 103 -15.56 -18.39 -7.80
N ARG A 104 -16.82 -18.08 -7.43
CA ARG A 104 -17.99 -18.44 -8.26
C ARG A 104 -18.02 -17.69 -9.58
N ASN A 105 -17.71 -16.39 -9.57
CA ASN A 105 -17.65 -15.58 -10.79
C ASN A 105 -16.53 -16.07 -11.71
N LEU A 106 -15.31 -16.25 -11.19
CA LEU A 106 -14.18 -16.79 -11.94
C LEU A 106 -14.49 -18.17 -12.52
N ALA A 107 -15.06 -19.08 -11.73
CA ALA A 107 -15.44 -20.41 -12.21
C ALA A 107 -16.51 -20.35 -13.32
N GLY A 108 -17.42 -19.37 -13.25
CA GLY A 108 -18.42 -19.11 -14.28
C GLY A 108 -17.83 -18.55 -15.57
N ASP A 109 -16.94 -17.57 -15.47
CA ASP A 109 -16.28 -16.90 -16.60
C ASP A 109 -15.36 -17.88 -17.34
N ILE A 110 -14.50 -18.59 -16.60
CA ILE A 110 -13.59 -19.61 -17.16
C ILE A 110 -14.38 -20.80 -17.71
N GLY A 111 -15.44 -21.22 -17.01
CA GLY A 111 -16.32 -22.29 -17.49
C GLY A 111 -17.09 -21.90 -18.77
N GLY A 112 -17.21 -20.60 -19.05
CA GLY A 112 -17.76 -20.05 -20.30
C GLY A 112 -16.73 -19.89 -21.42
N GLY A 113 -15.46 -20.26 -21.18
CA GLY A 113 -14.37 -20.16 -22.16
C GLY A 113 -13.61 -18.84 -22.14
N GLU A 114 -13.82 -17.97 -21.15
CA GLU A 114 -13.01 -16.76 -21.00
C GLU A 114 -11.61 -17.10 -20.47
N ALA A 115 -10.59 -16.46 -21.05
CA ALA A 115 -9.21 -16.62 -20.62
C ALA A 115 -8.99 -16.09 -19.19
N LEU A 116 -8.10 -16.73 -18.43
CA LEU A 116 -7.95 -16.44 -17.01
C LEU A 116 -7.42 -15.02 -16.75
N ASP A 117 -6.52 -14.56 -17.61
CA ASP A 117 -5.94 -13.21 -17.55
C ASP A 117 -7.02 -12.11 -17.68
N VAL A 118 -8.00 -12.32 -18.56
CA VAL A 118 -9.14 -11.42 -18.78
C VAL A 118 -10.09 -11.45 -17.58
N ALA A 119 -10.43 -12.65 -17.10
CA ALA A 119 -11.30 -12.82 -15.94
C ALA A 119 -10.67 -12.17 -14.68
N PHE A 120 -9.38 -12.42 -14.43
CA PHE A 120 -8.61 -11.80 -13.36
C PHE A 120 -8.55 -10.28 -13.54
N GLY A 121 -8.41 -9.81 -14.78
CA GLY A 121 -8.38 -8.39 -15.12
C GLY A 121 -9.63 -7.62 -14.68
N ARG A 122 -10.80 -8.26 -14.79
CA ARG A 122 -12.09 -7.66 -14.37
C ARG A 122 -12.29 -7.65 -12.86
N HIS A 123 -11.79 -8.67 -12.17
CA HIS A 123 -12.14 -8.90 -10.77
C HIS A 123 -11.05 -8.50 -9.75
N ILE A 124 -9.79 -8.31 -10.17
CA ILE A 124 -8.63 -8.09 -9.25
C ILE A 124 -8.22 -6.61 -9.08
N GLY A 125 -9.06 -5.66 -9.51
CA GLY A 125 -8.87 -4.23 -9.19
C GLY A 125 -7.58 -3.62 -9.75
N LYS A 126 -6.96 -2.65 -9.04
CA LYS A 126 -5.86 -1.81 -9.57
C LYS A 126 -4.58 -2.56 -9.99
N ARG A 127 -4.38 -3.80 -9.52
CA ARG A 127 -3.17 -4.60 -9.77
C ARG A 127 -3.35 -5.67 -10.84
N ALA A 128 -4.56 -5.76 -11.40
CA ALA A 128 -4.91 -6.61 -12.54
C ALA A 128 -3.82 -6.67 -13.62
N PRO A 129 -3.23 -5.56 -14.11
CA PRO A 129 -2.36 -5.63 -15.29
C PRO A 129 -1.09 -6.48 -15.10
N LEU A 130 -0.46 -6.44 -13.92
CA LEU A 130 0.76 -7.22 -13.64
C LEU A 130 0.44 -8.69 -13.37
N VAL A 131 -0.64 -8.94 -12.61
CA VAL A 131 -1.10 -10.29 -12.29
C VAL A 131 -1.58 -11.00 -13.56
N SER A 132 -2.42 -10.34 -14.35
CA SER A 132 -2.91 -10.84 -15.63
C SER A 132 -1.75 -11.16 -16.59
N ALA A 133 -0.68 -10.37 -16.62
CA ALA A 133 0.46 -10.66 -17.49
C ALA A 133 1.26 -11.89 -17.05
N MET A 134 1.45 -12.11 -15.74
CA MET A 134 2.09 -13.33 -15.24
C MET A 134 1.21 -14.56 -15.47
N VAL A 135 -0.10 -14.41 -15.32
CA VAL A 135 -1.08 -15.45 -15.63
C VAL A 135 -1.06 -15.79 -17.12
N ALA A 136 -1.18 -14.79 -18.01
CA ALA A 136 -1.16 -14.98 -19.45
C ALA A 136 0.15 -15.63 -19.93
N ALA A 137 1.29 -15.24 -19.35
CA ALA A 137 2.58 -15.87 -19.65
C ALA A 137 2.63 -17.34 -19.20
N GLY A 138 2.07 -17.64 -18.02
CA GLY A 138 1.89 -19.01 -17.53
C GLY A 138 0.97 -19.84 -18.43
N GLU A 139 -0.17 -19.28 -18.87
CA GLU A 139 -1.08 -19.96 -19.79
C GLU A 139 -0.41 -20.26 -21.14
N THR A 140 0.29 -19.28 -21.70
CA THR A 140 0.97 -19.42 -23.00
C THR A 140 2.10 -20.45 -22.95
N SER A 141 2.81 -20.53 -21.82
CA SER A 141 3.91 -21.49 -21.62
C SER A 141 3.45 -22.86 -21.12
N GLY A 142 2.16 -23.03 -20.80
CA GLY A 142 1.62 -24.24 -20.18
C GLY A 142 1.93 -24.39 -18.69
N ASP A 143 2.61 -23.41 -18.07
CA ASP A 143 2.90 -23.35 -16.63
C ASP A 143 2.03 -22.29 -15.92
N LEU A 144 0.71 -22.46 -16.00
CA LEU A 144 -0.26 -21.57 -15.35
C LEU A 144 -0.07 -21.52 -13.83
N ALA A 145 0.27 -22.66 -13.25
CA ALA A 145 0.58 -22.81 -11.84
C ALA A 145 1.79 -21.95 -11.41
N GLY A 146 2.87 -21.95 -12.19
CA GLY A 146 4.03 -21.09 -11.97
C GLY A 146 3.72 -19.61 -12.17
N GLY A 147 2.92 -19.26 -13.18
CA GLY A 147 2.45 -17.89 -13.40
C GLY A 147 1.68 -17.32 -12.21
N LEU A 148 0.71 -18.08 -11.69
CA LEU A 148 -0.07 -17.73 -10.50
C LEU A 148 0.80 -17.65 -9.25
N ALA A 149 1.74 -18.59 -9.06
CA ALA A 149 2.64 -18.57 -7.91
C ALA A 149 3.47 -17.28 -7.85
N ARG A 150 4.05 -16.87 -8.99
CA ARG A 150 4.82 -15.62 -9.09
C ARG A 150 3.96 -14.38 -8.87
N ALA A 151 2.71 -14.40 -9.35
CA ALA A 151 1.76 -13.32 -9.10
C ALA A 151 1.44 -13.20 -7.60
N GLY A 152 1.23 -14.32 -6.91
CA GLY A 152 1.04 -14.38 -5.47
C GLY A 152 2.24 -13.84 -4.71
N GLU A 153 3.44 -14.33 -5.02
CA GLU A 153 4.70 -13.86 -4.42
C GLU A 153 4.92 -12.36 -4.59
N MET A 154 4.62 -11.81 -5.77
CA MET A 154 4.73 -10.37 -6.02
C MET A 154 3.79 -9.57 -5.12
N ILE A 155 2.53 -10.01 -4.95
CA ILE A 155 1.57 -9.31 -4.07
C ILE A 155 2.02 -9.43 -2.60
N PHE A 156 2.45 -10.62 -2.16
CA PHE A 156 2.95 -10.83 -0.80
C PHE A 156 4.20 -10.00 -0.49
N SER A 157 5.16 -9.93 -1.42
CA SER A 157 6.37 -9.14 -1.25
C SER A 157 6.03 -7.66 -1.03
N ARG A 158 5.07 -7.13 -1.78
CA ARG A 158 4.59 -5.75 -1.61
C ARG A 158 3.91 -5.53 -0.27
N LEU A 159 3.04 -6.45 0.16
CA LEU A 159 2.38 -6.36 1.47
C LEU A 159 3.40 -6.38 2.60
N LYS A 160 4.35 -7.31 2.55
CA LYS A 160 5.44 -7.41 3.53
C LYS A 160 6.28 -6.14 3.58
N LEU A 161 6.57 -5.54 2.42
CA LEU A 161 7.28 -4.26 2.34
C LEU A 161 6.45 -3.14 3.00
N GLN A 162 5.16 -3.04 2.71
CA GLN A 162 4.28 -2.02 3.29
C GLN A 162 4.13 -2.18 4.81
N GLU A 163 3.90 -3.41 5.29
CA GLU A 163 3.83 -3.73 6.71
C GLU A 163 5.15 -3.39 7.42
N LYS A 164 6.28 -3.76 6.81
CA LYS A 164 7.60 -3.47 7.37
C LYS A 164 7.89 -1.97 7.41
N LEU A 165 7.60 -1.23 6.34
CA LEU A 165 7.74 0.23 6.31
C LEU A 165 6.83 0.90 7.36
N GLY A 166 5.58 0.45 7.48
CA GLY A 166 4.65 0.95 8.49
C GLY A 166 5.16 0.73 9.91
N SER A 167 5.68 -0.47 10.19
CA SER A 167 6.26 -0.81 11.50
C SER A 167 7.50 0.04 11.83
N ILE A 168 8.43 0.19 10.89
CA ILE A 168 9.67 0.97 11.11
C ILE A 168 9.37 2.45 11.33
N LEU A 169 8.39 3.01 10.62
CA LEU A 169 8.05 4.43 10.71
C LEU A 169 7.11 4.76 11.89
N ALA A 170 6.42 3.77 12.46
CA ALA A 170 5.49 3.97 13.56
C ALA A 170 6.18 4.57 14.81
N TYR A 171 7.34 4.03 15.20
CA TYR A 171 8.07 4.53 16.37
C TYR A 171 8.61 5.96 16.19
N PRO A 172 9.35 6.29 15.10
CA PRO A 172 9.75 7.65 14.79
C PRO A 172 8.58 8.65 14.76
N ALA A 173 7.45 8.25 14.15
CA ALA A 173 6.27 9.09 14.09
C ALA A 173 5.68 9.35 15.48
N PHE A 174 5.57 8.32 16.32
CA PHE A 174 5.08 8.45 17.68
C PHE A 174 5.94 9.41 18.52
N VAL A 175 7.27 9.22 18.51
CA VAL A 175 8.20 10.08 19.28
C VAL A 175 8.21 11.51 18.77
N LEU A 176 8.15 11.72 17.45
CA LEU A 176 8.08 13.04 16.87
C LEU A 176 6.79 13.75 17.27
N VAL A 177 5.64 13.08 17.17
CA VAL A 177 4.34 13.63 17.59
C VAL A 177 4.34 13.94 19.09
N SER A 178 4.82 13.03 19.95
CA SER A 178 4.85 13.27 21.40
C SER A 178 5.79 14.41 21.77
N THR A 179 6.94 14.54 21.09
CA THR A 179 7.88 15.66 21.29
C THR A 179 7.26 16.98 20.89
N VAL A 180 6.62 17.05 19.72
CA VAL A 180 5.91 18.26 19.27
C VAL A 180 4.82 18.62 20.27
N VAL A 181 3.98 17.67 20.69
CA VAL A 181 2.95 17.90 21.70
C VAL A 181 3.55 18.43 23.01
N ALA A 182 4.64 17.83 23.51
CA ALA A 182 5.30 18.27 24.73
C ALA A 182 5.83 19.72 24.61
N VAL A 183 6.45 20.08 23.48
CA VAL A 183 6.91 21.46 23.22
C VAL A 183 5.74 22.43 23.15
N PHE A 184 4.64 22.06 22.49
CA PHE A 184 3.43 22.88 22.45
C PHE A 184 2.83 23.07 23.85
N VAL A 185 2.78 22.03 24.68
CA VAL A 185 2.30 22.15 26.06
C VAL A 185 3.20 23.09 26.86
N LEU A 186 4.51 22.96 26.72
CA LEU A 186 5.47 23.79 27.43
C LEU A 186 5.30 25.27 27.05
N LEU A 187 5.26 25.58 25.75
CA LEU A 187 5.07 26.94 25.24
C LEU A 187 3.70 27.50 25.62
N LEU A 188 2.61 26.76 25.43
CA LEU A 188 1.27 27.30 25.60
C LEU A 188 0.79 27.35 27.05
N PHE A 189 1.32 26.51 27.95
CA PHE A 189 0.84 26.45 29.33
C PHE A 189 1.92 26.79 30.35
N VAL A 190 3.15 26.33 30.17
CA VAL A 190 4.20 26.46 31.21
C VAL A 190 4.90 27.81 31.13
N ILE A 191 5.43 28.19 29.96
CA ILE A 191 6.10 29.49 29.76
C ILE A 191 5.29 30.66 30.29
N PRO A 192 3.97 30.75 30.06
CA PRO A 192 3.24 31.97 30.38
C PRO A 192 2.78 32.02 31.83
N VAL A 193 2.82 30.88 32.53
CA VAL A 193 2.71 30.86 34.00
C VAL A 193 4.02 31.36 34.62
N LEU A 194 5.15 31.15 33.94
CA LEU A 194 6.48 31.57 34.41
C LEU A 194 6.83 33.01 34.02
N ALA A 195 6.28 33.55 32.92
CA ALA A 195 6.57 34.90 32.45
C ALA A 195 6.31 36.00 33.52
N PRO A 196 5.18 36.02 34.24
CA PRO A 196 4.90 37.02 35.27
C PRO A 196 5.93 37.03 36.40
N LEU A 197 6.48 35.86 36.75
CA LEU A 197 7.46 35.71 37.82
C LEU A 197 8.75 36.50 37.54
N THR A 198 9.04 36.79 36.27
CA THR A 198 10.21 37.58 35.87
C THR A 198 9.89 39.06 35.64
N SER A 199 8.64 39.41 35.30
CA SER A 199 8.26 40.81 35.10
C SER A 199 8.05 41.58 36.39
N ASP A 200 7.62 40.90 37.46
CA ASP A 200 7.28 41.55 38.74
C ASP A 200 8.50 42.08 39.51
N THR A 201 9.72 41.80 39.03
CA THR A 201 10.98 42.20 39.69
C THR A 201 11.68 43.38 39.04
N GLY A 202 11.14 43.90 37.93
CA GLY A 202 11.70 45.07 37.24
C GLY A 202 13.04 44.82 36.54
N VAL A 203 13.52 43.57 36.51
CA VAL A 203 14.74 43.16 35.81
C VAL A 203 14.34 42.49 34.50
N GLU A 204 15.01 42.85 33.40
CA GLU A 204 14.73 42.25 32.09
C GLU A 204 15.03 40.73 32.11
N PRO A 205 14.14 39.89 31.55
CA PRO A 205 14.36 38.45 31.52
C PRO A 205 15.60 38.10 30.68
N PRO A 206 16.35 37.04 31.06
CA PRO A 206 17.47 36.54 30.26
C PRO A 206 17.06 36.25 28.82
N ALA A 207 17.96 36.51 27.85
CA ALA A 207 17.65 36.44 26.42
C ALA A 207 17.04 35.10 25.96
N SER A 208 17.44 33.97 26.57
CA SER A 208 16.86 32.66 26.28
C SER A 208 15.38 32.56 26.69
N LEU A 209 15.05 33.05 27.89
CA LEU A 209 13.68 33.08 28.40
C LEU A 209 12.83 34.10 27.64
N ALA A 210 13.37 35.28 27.35
CA ALA A 210 12.70 36.31 26.56
C ALA A 210 12.30 35.79 25.17
N ALA A 211 13.19 35.07 24.48
CA ALA A 211 12.90 34.46 23.19
C ALA A 211 11.76 33.43 23.28
N MET A 212 11.74 32.62 24.34
CA MET A 212 10.69 31.61 24.56
C MET A 212 9.33 32.24 24.89
N ILE A 213 9.32 33.32 25.68
CA ILE A 213 8.11 34.12 25.95
C ILE A 213 7.59 34.72 24.65
N ALA A 214 8.45 35.36 23.85
CA ALA A 214 8.06 35.95 22.56
C ALA A 214 7.47 34.90 21.59
N VAL A 215 8.07 33.72 21.50
CA VAL A 215 7.54 32.61 20.68
C VAL A 215 6.20 32.12 21.21
N SER A 216 6.07 31.97 22.54
CA SER A 216 4.81 31.58 23.18
C SER A 216 3.69 32.59 22.93
N ASP A 217 3.96 33.89 23.10
CA ASP A 217 2.97 34.95 22.93
C ASP A 217 2.56 35.09 21.46
N ALA A 218 3.52 35.01 20.54
CA ALA A 218 3.24 34.94 19.11
C ALA A 218 2.37 33.71 18.78
N LEU A 219 2.66 32.55 19.38
CA LEU A 219 1.90 31.33 19.15
C LEU A 219 0.46 31.46 19.69
N ARG A 220 0.29 32.00 20.90
CA ARG A 220 -1.02 32.24 21.54
C ARG A 220 -1.86 33.28 20.81
N ALA A 221 -1.26 34.40 20.43
CA ALA A 221 -1.94 35.46 19.68
C ALA A 221 -2.43 34.96 18.32
N ASN A 222 -1.66 34.07 17.68
CA ASN A 222 -1.98 33.51 16.38
C ASN A 222 -2.66 32.12 16.43
N LEU A 223 -3.06 31.62 17.61
CA LEU A 223 -3.69 30.29 17.73
C LEU A 223 -4.92 30.12 16.81
N PRO A 224 -5.84 31.11 16.70
CA PRO A 224 -6.98 31.03 15.79
C PRO A 224 -6.54 31.01 14.33
N VAL A 225 -5.53 31.82 13.98
CA VAL A 225 -4.96 31.92 12.63
C VAL A 225 -4.26 30.62 12.25
N LEU A 226 -3.50 30.00 13.16
CA LEU A 226 -2.87 28.69 13.00
C LEU A 226 -3.92 27.59 12.84
N GLY A 227 -5.03 27.64 13.57
CA GLY A 227 -6.16 26.72 13.40
C GLY A 227 -6.79 26.83 12.01
N VAL A 228 -7.02 28.05 11.53
CA VAL A 228 -7.52 28.30 10.16
C VAL A 228 -6.50 27.86 9.11
N LEU A 229 -5.21 28.16 9.30
CA LEU A 229 -4.14 27.74 8.40
C LEU A 229 -4.02 26.22 8.33
N ALA A 230 -4.09 25.53 9.46
CA ALA A 230 -4.08 24.07 9.54
C ALA A 230 -5.31 23.47 8.83
N PHE A 231 -6.49 24.07 9.00
CA PHE A 231 -7.70 23.66 8.30
C PHE A 231 -7.59 23.87 6.78
N VAL A 232 -7.13 25.04 6.34
CA VAL A 232 -6.89 25.35 4.91
C VAL A 232 -5.83 24.43 4.33
N ALA A 233 -4.76 24.12 5.07
CA ALA A 233 -3.75 23.16 4.66
C ALA A 233 -4.32 21.74 4.53
N LEU A 234 -5.16 21.29 5.48
CA LEU A 234 -5.84 19.99 5.43
C LEU A 234 -6.78 19.89 4.21
N VAL A 235 -7.61 20.91 3.99
CA VAL A 235 -8.53 20.98 2.84
C VAL A 235 -7.74 21.08 1.53
N GLY A 236 -6.69 21.91 1.50
CA GLY A 236 -5.80 22.09 0.36
C GLY A 236 -5.05 20.80 -0.01
N LEU A 237 -4.52 20.07 1.00
CA LEU A 237 -3.92 18.75 0.81
C LEU A 237 -4.93 17.75 0.26
N GLY A 238 -6.16 17.73 0.80
CA GLY A 238 -7.25 16.90 0.29
C GLY A 238 -7.62 17.22 -1.17
N LEU A 239 -7.64 18.50 -1.54
CA LEU A 239 -7.88 18.95 -2.90
C LEU A 239 -6.71 18.60 -3.83
N MET A 240 -5.47 18.82 -3.40
CA MET A 240 -4.27 18.48 -4.17
C MET A 240 -4.10 16.96 -4.37
N GLN A 241 -4.57 16.14 -3.43
CA GLN A 241 -4.67 14.68 -3.61
C GLN A 241 -5.69 14.33 -4.69
N ARG A 242 -6.87 14.96 -4.69
CA ARG A 242 -7.90 14.74 -5.71
C ARG A 242 -7.47 15.23 -7.09
N LEU A 243 -6.73 16.34 -7.16
CA LEU A 243 -6.19 16.92 -8.39
C LEU A 243 -4.91 16.23 -8.90
N GLY A 244 -4.35 15.28 -8.14
CA GLY A 244 -3.13 14.56 -8.53
C GLY A 244 -1.86 15.43 -8.55
N LEU A 245 -1.89 16.61 -7.93
CA LEU A 245 -0.75 17.53 -7.82
C LEU A 245 0.18 17.15 -6.67
N LEU A 246 -0.39 16.65 -5.57
CA LEU A 246 0.38 16.25 -4.38
C LEU A 246 1.41 15.14 -4.66
N PRO A 247 1.06 14.06 -5.40
CA PRO A 247 2.02 13.02 -5.75
C PRO A 247 3.22 13.56 -6.53
N ARG A 248 3.06 14.60 -7.35
CA ARG A 248 4.16 15.16 -8.15
C ARG A 248 5.18 15.93 -7.31
N VAL A 249 4.71 16.70 -6.34
CA VAL A 249 5.58 17.48 -5.44
C VAL A 249 6.31 16.54 -4.48
N ILE A 250 5.57 15.60 -3.88
CA ILE A 250 6.15 14.59 -2.99
C ILE A 250 7.19 13.75 -3.74
N ASP A 251 6.87 13.28 -4.94
CA ASP A 251 7.81 12.55 -5.78
C ASP A 251 9.10 13.30 -6.00
N ARG A 252 9.01 14.60 -6.31
CA ARG A 252 10.18 15.42 -6.58
C ARG A 252 11.05 15.56 -5.34
N ILE A 253 10.44 15.85 -4.20
CA ILE A 253 11.16 15.96 -2.92
C ILE A 253 11.82 14.63 -2.56
N LEU A 254 11.11 13.51 -2.73
CA LEU A 254 11.63 12.19 -2.37
C LEU A 254 12.71 11.70 -3.35
N LEU A 255 12.59 11.95 -4.67
CA LEU A 255 13.54 11.49 -5.69
C LEU A 255 14.63 12.51 -6.07
N GLU A 256 14.57 13.74 -5.58
CA GLU A 256 15.59 14.77 -5.82
C GLU A 256 16.17 15.36 -4.52
N GLY A 257 15.54 15.13 -3.37
CA GLY A 257 15.95 15.66 -2.08
C GLY A 257 16.88 14.75 -1.25
N PRO A 258 16.97 14.95 0.08
CA PRO A 258 17.97 14.32 0.94
C PRO A 258 17.80 12.80 1.08
N VAL A 259 16.57 12.30 0.89
CA VAL A 259 16.25 10.86 0.95
C VAL A 259 16.28 10.16 -0.41
N ARG A 260 16.76 10.85 -1.46
CA ARG A 260 16.79 10.34 -2.84
C ARG A 260 17.33 8.93 -2.95
N ARG A 261 18.45 8.63 -2.29
CA ARG A 261 19.08 7.30 -2.39
C ARG A 261 18.11 6.21 -1.93
N THR A 262 17.50 6.36 -0.76
CA THR A 262 16.53 5.41 -0.21
C THR A 262 15.28 5.29 -1.06
N THR A 263 14.73 6.41 -1.52
CA THR A 263 13.53 6.41 -2.37
C THR A 263 13.79 5.77 -3.73
N SER A 264 14.91 6.11 -4.39
CA SER A 264 15.33 5.48 -5.64
C SER A 264 15.39 3.96 -5.52
N ARG A 265 16.00 3.46 -4.43
CA ARG A 265 16.10 2.03 -4.16
C ARG A 265 14.75 1.34 -4.05
N LEU A 266 13.79 1.94 -3.32
CA LEU A 266 12.44 1.40 -3.21
C LEU A 266 11.69 1.41 -4.56
N VAL A 267 11.74 2.54 -5.27
CA VAL A 267 10.97 2.72 -6.52
C VAL A 267 11.54 1.83 -7.63
N PHE A 268 12.85 1.87 -7.85
CA PHE A 268 13.51 1.10 -8.91
C PHE A 268 13.70 -0.37 -8.51
N GLY A 269 13.84 -0.68 -7.21
CA GLY A 269 13.84 -2.06 -6.70
C GLY A 269 12.50 -2.77 -6.95
N ALA A 270 11.38 -2.11 -6.64
CA ALA A 270 10.05 -2.63 -6.94
C ALA A 270 9.79 -2.78 -8.46
N PHE A 271 10.36 -1.89 -9.26
CA PHE A 271 10.34 -1.99 -10.73
C PHE A 271 11.13 -3.22 -11.22
N ALA A 272 12.35 -3.42 -10.73
CA ALA A 272 13.18 -4.58 -11.06
C ALA A 272 12.53 -5.90 -10.63
N LEU A 273 11.88 -5.92 -9.46
CA LEU A 273 11.10 -7.07 -8.99
C LEU A 273 9.90 -7.39 -9.90
N ALA A 274 9.18 -6.37 -10.35
CA ALA A 274 8.05 -6.57 -11.26
C ALA A 274 8.49 -7.15 -12.60
N ILE A 275 9.56 -6.59 -13.20
CA ILE A 275 10.14 -7.12 -14.44
C ILE A 275 10.67 -8.53 -14.23
N GLY A 276 11.46 -8.73 -13.18
CA GLY A 276 12.07 -10.01 -12.84
C GLY A 276 11.02 -11.11 -12.70
N GLY A 277 9.93 -10.85 -11.98
CA GLY A 277 8.83 -11.79 -11.80
C GLY A 277 8.12 -12.14 -13.12
N MET A 278 7.82 -11.13 -13.94
CA MET A 278 7.14 -11.33 -15.23
C MET A 278 8.03 -12.06 -16.25
N LEU A 279 9.28 -11.65 -16.41
CA LEU A 279 10.24 -12.32 -17.29
C LEU A 279 10.46 -13.77 -16.87
N SER A 280 10.57 -14.00 -15.57
CA SER A 280 10.75 -15.36 -15.07
C SER A 280 9.49 -16.21 -15.29
N ALA A 281 8.29 -15.60 -15.34
CA ALA A 281 7.04 -16.25 -15.73
C ALA A 281 6.93 -16.52 -17.24
N GLY A 282 7.92 -16.12 -18.04
CA GLY A 282 7.92 -16.28 -19.50
C GLY A 282 7.25 -15.14 -20.26
N ALA A 283 6.93 -14.02 -19.60
CA ALA A 283 6.29 -12.89 -20.26
C ALA A 283 7.26 -12.21 -21.25
N PRO A 284 6.79 -11.78 -22.44
CA PRO A 284 7.63 -11.08 -23.42
C PRO A 284 8.26 -9.81 -22.82
N MET A 285 9.53 -9.54 -23.14
CA MET A 285 10.29 -8.41 -22.58
C MET A 285 9.63 -7.05 -22.83
N SER A 286 9.16 -6.82 -24.05
CA SER A 286 8.53 -5.54 -24.45
C SER A 286 7.22 -5.26 -23.72
N GLU A 287 6.42 -6.30 -23.46
CA GLU A 287 5.20 -6.22 -22.68
C GLU A 287 5.49 -6.04 -21.20
N THR A 288 6.42 -6.82 -20.68
CA THR A 288 6.91 -6.76 -19.30
C THR A 288 7.38 -5.35 -18.94
N LEU A 289 8.22 -4.75 -19.78
CA LEU A 289 8.75 -3.40 -19.56
C LEU A 289 7.63 -2.36 -19.60
N ARG A 290 6.71 -2.44 -20.57
CA ARG A 290 5.55 -1.54 -20.66
C ARG A 290 4.67 -1.60 -19.41
N LEU A 291 4.38 -2.80 -18.90
CA LEU A 291 3.54 -2.99 -17.72
C LEU A 291 4.25 -2.56 -16.43
N ALA A 292 5.53 -2.89 -16.29
CA ALA A 292 6.33 -2.48 -15.15
C ALA A 292 6.43 -0.95 -15.05
N ILE A 293 6.69 -0.24 -16.15
CA ILE A 293 6.73 1.23 -16.20
C ILE A 293 5.38 1.82 -15.77
N ARG A 294 4.27 1.28 -16.27
CA ARG A 294 2.91 1.72 -15.89
C ARG A 294 2.60 1.48 -14.41
N ALA A 295 3.16 0.41 -13.83
CA ALA A 295 2.96 0.06 -12.42
C ALA A 295 3.82 0.89 -11.46
N VAL A 296 4.83 1.63 -11.95
CA VAL A 296 5.61 2.57 -11.12
C VAL A 296 4.67 3.66 -10.60
N GLY A 297 4.55 3.75 -9.28
CA GLY A 297 3.64 4.69 -8.61
C GLY A 297 4.07 6.15 -8.71
N SER A 298 5.36 6.40 -8.94
CA SER A 298 5.93 7.75 -9.07
C SER A 298 5.83 8.27 -10.51
N PRO A 299 5.04 9.32 -10.80
CA PRO A 299 5.07 10.00 -12.10
C PRO A 299 6.47 10.42 -12.57
N LEU A 300 7.33 10.89 -11.67
CA LEU A 300 8.68 11.33 -12.04
C LEU A 300 9.56 10.14 -12.47
N ALA A 301 9.57 9.06 -11.71
CA ALA A 301 10.30 7.85 -12.07
C ALA A 301 9.74 7.21 -13.35
N ARG A 302 8.42 7.19 -13.53
CA ARG A 302 7.77 6.69 -14.76
C ARG A 302 8.26 7.43 -16.00
N ARG A 303 8.26 8.77 -15.96
CA ARG A 303 8.77 9.60 -17.06
C ARG A 303 10.24 9.32 -17.37
N ARG A 304 11.07 9.07 -16.34
CA ARG A 304 12.48 8.71 -16.54
C ARG A 304 12.67 7.32 -17.17
N LEU A 305 11.70 6.41 -17.00
CA LEU A 305 11.76 5.05 -17.55
C LEU A 305 11.10 4.91 -18.93
N GLU A 306 10.25 5.86 -19.35
CA GLU A 306 9.60 5.82 -20.67
C GLU A 306 10.56 5.65 -21.86
N PRO A 307 11.72 6.35 -21.92
CA PRO A 307 12.70 6.17 -23.00
C PRO A 307 13.26 4.74 -23.10
N VAL A 308 13.45 4.07 -21.96
CA VAL A 308 14.01 2.70 -21.86
C VAL A 308 13.21 1.71 -22.70
N LEU A 309 11.88 1.86 -22.76
CA LEU A 309 11.03 0.99 -23.58
C LEU A 309 11.35 1.10 -25.07
N GLN A 310 11.64 2.30 -25.56
CA GLN A 310 11.97 2.51 -26.97
C GLN A 310 13.39 2.05 -27.28
N GLU A 311 14.35 2.34 -26.41
CA GLU A 311 15.75 1.91 -26.55
C GLU A 311 15.86 0.38 -26.65
N VAL A 312 15.21 -0.34 -25.72
CA VAL A 312 15.22 -1.82 -25.74
C VAL A 312 14.52 -2.39 -26.97
N ARG A 313 13.46 -1.73 -27.47
CA ARG A 313 12.80 -2.12 -28.73
C ARG A 313 13.68 -1.91 -29.96
N GLN A 314 14.63 -0.98 -29.88
CA GLN A 314 15.60 -0.71 -30.94
C GLN A 314 16.82 -1.65 -30.87
N GLY A 315 16.86 -2.56 -29.89
CA GLY A 315 17.92 -3.54 -29.73
C GLY A 315 19.00 -3.16 -28.72
N GLU A 316 18.86 -2.02 -28.04
CA GLU A 316 19.77 -1.66 -26.94
C GLU A 316 19.62 -2.66 -25.77
N ALA A 317 20.75 -3.01 -25.15
CA ALA A 317 20.74 -3.78 -23.92
C ALA A 317 19.93 -3.04 -22.82
N LEU A 318 19.10 -3.77 -22.08
CA LEU A 318 18.32 -3.24 -20.97
C LEU A 318 19.26 -2.66 -19.90
N SER A 319 20.37 -3.34 -19.60
CA SER A 319 21.35 -2.84 -18.63
C SER A 319 21.84 -1.43 -18.99
N THR A 320 22.25 -1.23 -20.24
CA THR A 320 22.73 0.07 -20.76
C THR A 320 21.63 1.13 -20.79
N ALA A 321 20.42 0.78 -21.21
CA ALA A 321 19.28 1.69 -21.20
C ALA A 321 18.91 2.15 -19.77
N LEU A 322 18.99 1.25 -18.79
CA LEU A 322 18.72 1.55 -17.37
C LEU A 322 19.82 2.41 -16.72
N GLU A 323 21.08 2.27 -17.12
CA GLU A 323 22.19 3.10 -16.61
C GLU A 323 22.00 4.60 -16.90
N ARG A 324 21.34 4.94 -18.00
CA ARG A 324 21.04 6.33 -18.38
C ARG A 324 19.92 6.95 -17.52
N VAL A 325 19.18 6.14 -16.77
CA VAL A 325 18.06 6.60 -15.95
C VAL A 325 18.60 7.29 -14.70
N ARG A 326 18.29 8.58 -14.56
CA ARG A 326 18.79 9.39 -13.42
C ARG A 326 18.35 8.80 -12.08
N GLY A 327 19.34 8.45 -11.25
CA GLY A 327 19.14 7.94 -9.90
C GLY A 327 18.74 6.46 -9.84
N PHE A 328 18.94 5.72 -10.94
CA PHE A 328 18.73 4.28 -10.98
C PHE A 328 19.86 3.55 -10.22
N PRO A 329 19.58 2.50 -9.43
CA PRO A 329 20.61 1.84 -8.63
C PRO A 329 21.54 0.96 -9.46
N ASP A 330 22.86 1.17 -9.31
CA ASP A 330 23.89 0.41 -10.04
C ASP A 330 23.85 -1.11 -9.80
N ALA A 331 23.35 -1.58 -8.64
CA ALA A 331 23.26 -3.01 -8.41
C ALA A 331 22.25 -3.68 -9.35
N ILE A 332 21.19 -2.95 -9.73
CA ILE A 332 20.20 -3.43 -10.70
C ILE A 332 20.80 -3.50 -12.09
N THR A 333 21.52 -2.47 -12.54
CA THR A 333 22.14 -2.47 -13.88
C THR A 333 23.21 -3.56 -14.01
N ARG A 334 24.05 -3.73 -12.99
CA ARG A 334 25.07 -4.80 -12.95
C ARG A 334 24.46 -6.20 -13.03
N LEU A 335 23.42 -6.47 -12.24
CA LEU A 335 22.75 -7.77 -12.27
C LEU A 335 21.94 -7.97 -13.56
N ALA A 336 21.39 -6.90 -14.13
CA ALA A 336 20.78 -6.96 -15.46
C ALA A 336 21.81 -7.36 -16.52
N ALA A 337 23.00 -6.76 -16.55
CA ALA A 337 24.05 -7.10 -17.50
C ALA A 337 24.50 -8.57 -17.39
N VAL A 338 24.64 -9.08 -16.16
CA VAL A 338 24.91 -10.51 -15.91
C VAL A 338 23.74 -11.37 -16.41
N GLY A 339 22.50 -10.95 -16.16
CA GLY A 339 21.30 -11.64 -16.62
C GLY A 339 21.17 -11.68 -18.15
N GLU A 340 21.57 -10.63 -18.85
CA GLU A 340 21.59 -10.57 -20.32
C GLU A 340 22.61 -11.55 -20.89
N THR A 341 23.81 -11.54 -20.34
CA THR A 341 24.91 -12.41 -20.79
C THR A 341 24.63 -13.89 -20.53
N THR A 342 23.95 -14.21 -19.42
CA THR A 342 23.67 -15.59 -19.00
C THR A 342 22.29 -16.09 -19.43
N GLY A 343 21.47 -15.24 -20.07
CA GLY A 343 20.06 -15.55 -20.39
C GLY A 343 19.15 -15.67 -19.16
N SER A 344 19.59 -15.21 -17.97
CA SER A 344 18.88 -15.33 -16.69
C SER A 344 18.37 -13.98 -16.15
N LEU A 345 17.96 -13.08 -17.04
CA LEU A 345 17.45 -11.73 -16.73
C LEU A 345 16.38 -11.72 -15.62
N GLY A 346 15.38 -12.60 -15.71
CA GLY A 346 14.27 -12.64 -14.75
C GLY A 346 14.72 -12.88 -13.30
N PRO A 347 15.42 -13.99 -13.02
CA PRO A 347 15.98 -14.26 -11.68
C PRO A 347 16.95 -13.18 -11.20
N MET A 348 17.81 -12.66 -12.07
CA MET A 348 18.79 -11.63 -11.71
C MET A 348 18.14 -10.30 -11.31
N LEU A 349 17.15 -9.82 -12.07
CA LEU A 349 16.40 -8.60 -11.74
C LEU A 349 15.56 -8.78 -10.46
N SER A 350 14.98 -9.95 -10.25
CA SER A 350 14.27 -10.27 -9.01
C SER A 350 15.19 -10.21 -7.79
N ARG A 351 16.41 -10.74 -7.93
CA ARG A 351 17.45 -10.67 -6.89
C ARG A 351 17.89 -9.22 -6.66
N ALA A 352 18.15 -8.47 -7.72
CA ALA A 352 18.58 -7.08 -7.63
C ALA A 352 17.55 -6.20 -6.92
N GLY A 353 16.27 -6.36 -7.27
CA GLY A 353 15.20 -5.61 -6.64
C GLY A 353 15.06 -5.90 -5.14
N ARG A 354 15.18 -7.18 -4.72
CA ARG A 354 15.21 -7.55 -3.29
C ARG A 354 16.38 -6.92 -2.54
N LEU A 355 17.58 -6.94 -3.13
CA LEU A 355 18.77 -6.34 -2.52
C LEU A 355 18.58 -4.84 -2.28
N GLU A 356 18.03 -4.11 -3.27
CA GLU A 356 17.79 -2.68 -3.13
C GLU A 356 16.65 -2.36 -2.15
N GLU A 357 15.57 -3.16 -2.12
CA GLU A 357 14.52 -3.02 -1.11
C GLU A 357 15.08 -3.23 0.31
N GLU A 358 15.89 -4.28 0.52
CA GLU A 358 16.54 -4.54 1.81
C GLU A 358 17.52 -3.42 2.21
N GLU A 359 18.32 -2.92 1.28
CA GLU A 359 19.21 -1.80 1.53
C GLU A 359 18.46 -0.50 1.85
N ALA A 360 17.32 -0.25 1.19
CA ALA A 360 16.48 0.89 1.50
C ALA A 360 15.90 0.77 2.92
N ILE A 361 15.36 -0.40 3.26
CA ILE A 361 14.82 -0.69 4.60
C ILE A 361 15.88 -0.46 5.67
N ARG A 362 17.09 -1.01 5.49
CA ARG A 362 18.22 -0.79 6.43
C ARG A 362 18.56 0.69 6.56
N GLY A 363 18.49 1.44 5.47
CA GLY A 363 18.68 2.89 5.47
C GLY A 363 17.64 3.61 6.33
N ILE A 364 16.36 3.25 6.17
CA ILE A 364 15.24 3.83 6.94
C ILE A 364 15.36 3.48 8.43
N GLU A 365 15.69 2.23 8.75
CA GLU A 365 15.91 1.78 10.14
C GLU A 365 17.02 2.60 10.81
N ARG A 366 18.16 2.82 10.14
CA ARG A 366 19.25 3.64 10.66
C ARG A 366 18.85 5.10 10.88
N MET A 367 18.12 5.68 9.93
CA MET A 367 17.60 7.05 10.08
C MET A 367 16.65 7.16 11.27
N GLY A 368 15.75 6.18 11.44
CA GLY A 368 14.82 6.12 12.57
C GLY A 368 15.53 5.97 13.92
N GLN A 369 16.58 5.15 13.98
CA GLN A 369 17.39 4.95 15.19
C GLN A 369 18.11 6.22 15.65
N LEU A 370 18.58 7.05 14.73
CA LEU A 370 19.22 8.34 15.06
C LEU A 370 18.21 9.41 15.47
N LEU A 371 16.96 9.31 15.02
CA LEU A 371 15.93 10.29 15.30
C LEU A 371 15.57 10.35 16.80
N GLY A 372 15.49 9.19 17.46
CA GLY A 372 15.17 9.11 18.89
C GLY A 372 16.15 9.90 19.78
N PRO A 373 17.45 9.57 19.77
CA PRO A 373 18.47 10.31 20.49
C PRO A 373 18.52 11.79 20.13
N ALA A 374 18.38 12.14 18.85
CA ALA A 374 18.36 13.54 18.41
C ALA A 374 17.19 14.32 19.02
N LEU A 375 15.99 13.72 19.09
CA LEU A 375 14.82 14.33 19.72
C LEU A 375 14.97 14.45 21.23
N ILE A 376 15.55 13.44 21.91
CA ILE A 376 15.83 13.49 23.35
C ILE A 376 16.82 14.60 23.67
N VAL A 377 17.93 14.69 22.93
CA VAL A 377 18.93 15.76 23.10
C VAL A 377 18.32 17.12 22.79
N GLY A 378 17.51 17.23 21.74
CA GLY A 378 16.80 18.46 21.40
C GLY A 378 15.84 18.92 22.50
N LEU A 379 15.01 18.01 23.02
CA LEU A 379 14.06 18.31 24.10
C LEU A 379 14.76 18.60 25.42
N GLY A 380 15.78 17.81 25.77
CA GLY A 380 16.61 18.05 26.95
C GLY A 380 17.34 19.38 26.89
N GLY A 381 17.88 19.74 25.71
CA GLY A 381 18.49 21.05 25.46
C GLY A 381 17.48 22.18 25.59
N PHE A 382 16.26 22.00 25.08
CA PHE A 382 15.18 22.98 25.20
C PHE A 382 14.77 23.20 26.67
N ILE A 383 14.58 22.13 27.44
CA ILE A 383 14.30 22.20 28.88
C ILE A 383 15.48 22.79 29.66
N GLY A 384 16.71 22.45 29.29
CA GLY A 384 17.93 23.00 29.89
C GLY A 384 18.03 24.51 29.69
N LEU A 385 17.78 25.01 28.48
CA LEU A 385 17.72 26.45 28.18
C LEU A 385 16.63 27.15 28.98
N LEU A 386 15.49 26.49 29.20
CA LEU A 386 14.42 27.01 30.05
C LEU A 386 14.84 27.12 31.50
N MET A 387 15.37 26.05 32.07
CA MET A 387 15.83 26.05 33.47
C MET A 387 16.95 27.05 33.69
N ALA A 388 17.88 27.18 32.73
CA ALA A 388 18.94 28.19 32.79
C ALA A 388 18.36 29.61 32.80
N GLY A 389 17.36 29.90 31.95
CA GLY A 389 16.65 31.19 31.93
C GLY A 389 15.90 31.48 33.23
N LEU A 390 15.25 30.47 33.82
CA LEU A 390 14.56 30.63 35.09
C LEU A 390 15.52 30.84 36.25
N LEU A 391 16.56 30.02 36.36
CA LEU A 391 17.51 30.10 37.47
C LEU A 391 18.30 31.41 37.43
N SER A 392 18.72 31.85 36.24
CA SER A 392 19.36 33.15 36.08
C SER A 392 18.40 34.30 36.45
N GLY A 393 17.14 34.23 36.00
CA GLY A 393 16.09 35.18 36.43
C GLY A 393 15.96 35.24 37.96
N VAL A 394 15.74 34.10 38.61
CA VAL A 394 15.62 34.02 40.09
C VAL A 394 16.88 34.52 40.79
N SER A 395 18.07 34.21 40.28
CA SER A 395 19.33 34.68 40.88
C SER A 395 19.48 36.20 40.80
N GLN A 396 19.07 36.83 39.70
CA GLN A 396 19.06 38.28 39.55
C GLN A 396 18.03 38.92 40.49
N MET A 397 16.87 38.30 40.67
CA MET A 397 15.86 38.73 41.66
C MET A 397 16.40 38.66 43.09
N GLY A 398 17.08 37.57 43.44
CA GLY A 398 17.71 37.40 44.76
C GLY A 398 18.82 38.41 45.03
N ALA A 399 19.62 38.73 44.01
CA ALA A 399 20.65 39.77 44.12
C ALA A 399 20.04 41.18 44.26
N ALA A 400 18.96 41.48 43.54
CA ALA A 400 18.25 42.75 43.64
C ALA A 400 17.51 42.93 44.97
N ALA A 401 17.03 41.84 45.60
CA ALA A 401 16.38 41.87 46.92
C ALA A 401 17.35 42.01 48.11
N LEU A 402 18.65 41.80 47.87
CA LEU A 402 19.72 41.95 48.87
C LEU A 402 20.39 43.35 48.83
N GLN A 403 20.00 44.20 47.87
CA GLN A 403 20.34 45.63 47.81
C GLN A 403 19.18 46.45 48.35
#